data_AF-D4DQ62-F1
#
_entry.id   AF-D4DQ62-F1
#
_cell.length_a   1.000
_cell.length_b   1.000
_cell.length_c   1.000
_cell.angle_alpha   90.00
_cell.angle_beta   90.00
_cell.angle_gamma   90.00
#
_symmetry.space_group_name_H-M   'P 1'
#
loop_
_entity.id
_entity.type
_entity.pdbx_description
1 polymer ?
#
loop_
_entity_poly.entity_id
_entity_poly.type
_entity_poly.pdbx_seq_one_letter_code
_entity_poly.pdbx_strand_id
1 'polypeptide(L)' 'MGWHGAPFDGGEHPEWRLHAHFYPPLLRSATVRKFMVGYEMLAEAQRDLTSEQAAERLAALSDVHYKQAV' A
#
# COMPACT_ATOMS: atom_id res chain seq x y z
N MET A 1 7.40 3.12 2.51
CA MET A 1 6.40 4.16 2.22
C MET A 1 7.11 5.35 1.62
N GLY A 2 6.42 6.21 0.89
CA GLY A 2 7.02 7.38 0.26
C GLY A 2 5.97 8.39 -0.19
N TRP A 3 6.42 9.60 -0.50
CA TRP A 3 5.59 10.72 -0.95
C TRP A 3 5.84 11.01 -2.42
N HIS A 4 4.76 11.26 -3.17
CA HIS A 4 4.82 11.81 -4.52
C HIS A 4 4.14 13.18 -4.52
N GLY A 5 4.87 14.19 -4.97
CA GLY A 5 4.41 15.57 -5.12
C GLY A 5 4.96 16.18 -6.40
N ALA A 6 4.47 17.37 -6.74
CA ALA A 6 4.90 18.09 -7.95
C ALA A 6 6.44 18.21 -8.03
N PRO A 7 7.02 18.17 -9.24
CA PRO A 7 8.44 18.35 -9.43
C PRO A 7 8.89 19.76 -9.02
N PHE A 8 10.16 19.91 -8.67
CA PHE A 8 10.78 21.19 -8.31
C PHE A 8 11.49 21.81 -9.53
N ASP A 9 10.76 22.07 -10.61
CA ASP A 9 11.29 22.62 -11.87
C ASP A 9 10.90 24.08 -12.14
N GLY A 10 10.11 24.69 -11.24
CA GLY A 10 9.65 26.08 -11.34
C GLY A 10 8.42 26.28 -12.23
N GLY A 11 7.82 25.21 -12.75
CA GLY A 11 6.54 25.26 -13.45
C GLY A 11 5.33 25.24 -12.50
N GLU A 12 4.18 25.69 -13.01
CA GLU A 12 2.90 25.41 -12.35
C GLU A 12 2.40 24.02 -12.76
N HIS A 13 1.98 23.23 -11.77
CA HIS A 13 1.56 21.84 -11.94
C HIS A 13 0.17 21.57 -11.30
N PRO A 14 -0.91 22.19 -11.80
CA PRO A 14 -2.26 22.02 -11.24
C PRO A 14 -2.79 20.57 -11.34
N GLU A 15 -2.24 19.77 -12.24
CA GLU A 15 -2.53 18.33 -12.40
C GLU A 15 -1.98 17.47 -11.25
N TRP A 16 -1.02 17.98 -10.48
CA TRP A 16 -0.41 17.23 -9.39
C TRP A 16 -1.21 17.34 -8.08
N ARG A 17 -1.29 16.20 -7.37
CA ARG A 17 -1.79 16.13 -6.00
C ARG A 17 -0.80 15.38 -5.13
N LEU A 18 -0.39 15.99 -4.02
CA LEU A 18 0.42 15.33 -3.01
C LEU A 18 -0.29 14.08 -2.49
N HIS A 19 0.39 12.93 -2.50
CA HIS A 19 -0.12 11.68 -1.95
C HIS A 19 1.01 10.79 -1.46
N ALA A 20 0.70 9.86 -0.56
CA ALA A 20 1.64 8.89 -0.01
C ALA A 20 1.27 7.45 -0.42
N HIS A 21 2.29 6.62 -0.62
CA HIS A 21 2.13 5.19 -0.93
C HIS A 21 2.71 4.31 0.17
N PHE A 22 1.99 3.23 0.49
CA PHE A 22 2.43 2.16 1.39
C PHE A 22 2.33 0.82 0.68
N TYR A 23 3.44 0.07 0.63
CA TYR A 23 3.53 -1.26 -0.01
C TYR A 23 3.99 -2.33 1.00
N PRO A 24 3.15 -2.75 1.95
CA PRO A 24 3.49 -3.80 2.91
C PRO A 24 3.48 -5.19 2.25
N PRO A 25 4.40 -6.12 2.62
CA PRO A 25 4.51 -7.42 1.95
C PRO A 25 3.63 -8.53 2.54
N LEU A 26 3.14 -8.40 3.78
CA LEU A 26 2.39 -9.47 4.47
C LEU A 26 1.02 -9.71 3.80
N LEU A 27 0.60 -10.98 3.69
CA LEU A 27 -0.61 -11.34 2.94
C LEU A 27 -1.59 -12.22 3.74
N ARG A 28 -1.12 -13.30 4.36
CA ARG A 28 -2.01 -14.29 5.02
C ARG A 28 -1.86 -14.31 6.54
N SER A 29 -0.69 -13.95 7.06
CA SER A 29 -0.39 -13.92 8.49
C SER A 29 0.86 -13.07 8.76
N ALA A 30 1.27 -12.96 10.03
CA ALA A 30 2.53 -12.34 10.42
C ALA A 30 3.78 -13.05 9.83
N THR A 31 3.64 -14.29 9.34
CA THR A 31 4.75 -15.11 8.82
C THR A 31 4.62 -15.44 7.33
N VAL A 32 3.53 -15.04 6.66
CA VAL A 32 3.25 -15.38 5.26
C VAL A 32 3.02 -14.12 4.42
N ARG A 33 3.91 -13.90 3.44
CA ARG A 33 3.98 -12.68 2.60
C ARG A 33 3.69 -12.95 1.12
N LYS A 34 3.32 -11.90 0.39
CA LYS A 34 3.35 -11.87 -1.08
C LYS A 34 4.80 -11.74 -1.56
N PHE A 35 5.13 -12.47 -2.62
CA PHE A 35 6.36 -12.34 -3.38
C PHE A 35 6.01 -11.79 -4.76
N MET A 36 6.60 -10.66 -5.14
CA MET A 36 6.49 -10.09 -6.48
C MET A 36 7.68 -10.58 -7.29
N VAL A 37 7.58 -11.80 -7.81
CA VAL A 37 8.67 -12.53 -8.50
C VAL A 37 8.11 -13.30 -9.70
N GLY A 38 8.97 -13.96 -10.48
CA GLY A 38 8.51 -14.87 -11.53
C GLY A 38 7.72 -14.15 -12.62
N TYR A 39 6.43 -14.45 -12.76
CA TYR A 39 5.56 -13.79 -13.73
C TYR A 39 5.50 -12.27 -13.48
N GLU A 40 5.39 -11.84 -12.23
CA GLU A 40 5.34 -10.42 -11.86
C GLU A 40 6.61 -9.63 -12.17
N MET A 41 7.74 -10.30 -12.44
CA MET A 41 8.98 -9.63 -12.87
C MET A 41 9.08 -9.44 -14.38
N LEU A 42 8.37 -10.26 -15.17
CA LEU A 42 8.56 -10.35 -16.62
C LEU A 42 7.30 -10.05 -17.43
N ALA A 43 6.14 -9.97 -16.79
CA ALA A 43 4.87 -9.72 -17.45
C ALA A 43 4.08 -8.59 -16.77
N GLU A 44 3.31 -8.87 -15.74
CA GLU A 44 2.44 -7.90 -15.08
C GLU A 44 2.21 -8.19 -13.60
N ALA A 45 1.73 -7.19 -12.85
CA ALA A 45 1.41 -7.33 -11.44
C ALA A 45 0.17 -8.22 -11.22
N GLN A 46 0.28 -9.18 -10.31
CA GLN A 46 -0.81 -10.07 -9.92
C GLN A 46 -1.06 -10.02 -8.41
N ARG A 47 -2.32 -10.20 -8.01
CA ARG A 47 -2.78 -10.16 -6.61
C ARG A 47 -3.76 -11.29 -6.29
N ASP A 48 -3.69 -11.79 -5.06
CA ASP A 48 -4.52 -12.89 -4.56
C ASP A 48 -5.72 -12.43 -3.72
N LEU A 49 -5.84 -11.12 -3.47
CA LEU A 49 -6.86 -10.48 -2.63
C LEU A 49 -7.40 -9.24 -3.35
N THR A 50 -8.72 -9.02 -3.31
CA THR A 50 -9.32 -7.82 -3.90
C THR A 50 -9.06 -6.57 -3.03
N SER A 51 -9.25 -5.37 -3.60
CA SER A 51 -8.94 -4.13 -2.89
C SER A 51 -10.02 -3.85 -1.85
N GLU A 52 -11.24 -4.23 -2.16
CA GLU A 52 -12.44 -4.17 -1.33
C GLU A 52 -12.28 -5.08 -0.11
N GLN A 53 -11.82 -6.32 -0.31
CA GLN A 53 -11.54 -7.25 0.78
C GLN A 53 -10.39 -6.76 1.69
N ALA A 54 -9.35 -6.14 1.12
CA ALA A 54 -8.26 -5.57 1.91
C ALA A 54 -8.74 -4.38 2.76
N ALA A 55 -9.52 -3.48 2.16
CA ALA A 55 -10.07 -2.31 2.84
C ALA A 55 -11.05 -2.70 3.96
N GLU A 56 -11.95 -3.64 3.69
CA GLU A 56 -12.89 -4.16 4.69
C GLU A 56 -12.16 -4.73 5.91
N ARG A 57 -11.12 -5.54 5.70
CA ARG A 57 -10.31 -6.11 6.78
C ARG A 57 -9.59 -5.05 7.60
N LEU A 58 -9.05 -4.01 6.97
CA LEU A 58 -8.39 -2.92 7.68
C LEU A 58 -9.38 -2.08 8.49
N ALA A 59 -10.54 -1.77 7.91
CA ALA A 59 -11.58 -0.98 8.58
C ALA A 59 -12.21 -1.70 9.79
N ALA A 60 -12.15 -3.04 9.82
CA ALA A 60 -12.63 -3.84 10.96
C ALA A 60 -11.68 -3.84 12.18
N LEU A 61 -10.46 -3.30 12.05
CA LEU A 61 -9.47 -3.25 13.13
C LEU A 61 -9.56 -1.93 13.91
N SER A 62 -9.04 -1.94 15.14
CA SER A 62 -8.92 -0.72 15.95
C SER A 62 -7.79 0.17 15.42
N ASP A 63 -8.04 1.48 15.39
CA ASP A 63 -7.03 2.50 15.16
C ASP A 63 -6.09 2.71 16.38
N VAL A 64 -6.42 2.11 17.54
CA VAL A 64 -5.57 2.10 18.73
C VAL A 64 -4.59 0.94 18.66
N HIS A 65 -3.29 1.23 18.69
CA HIS A 65 -2.26 0.21 18.67
C HIS A 65 -2.42 -0.75 19.86
N TYR A 66 -2.33 -2.06 19.63
CA TYR A 66 -2.66 -3.08 20.64
C TYR A 66 -1.88 -2.98 21.97
N LYS A 67 -0.69 -2.38 21.98
CA LYS A 67 0.10 -2.12 23.21
C LYS A 67 -0.39 -0.91 24.04
N GLN A 68 -1.32 -0.13 23.52
CA GLN A 68 -1.88 1.07 24.16
C GLN A 68 -3.31 0.85 24.67
N ALA A 69 -3.96 -0.23 24.25
CA ALA A 69 -5.25 -0.63 24.80
C ALA A 69 -5.02 -1.18 26.22
N VAL A 70 -5.47 -0.43 27.23
CA VAL A 70 -5.49 -0.83 28.64
C VAL A 70 -6.67 -1.77 28.88
#